data_AF-A0A8B8KFR3-F1
#
_entry.id   AF-A0A8B8KFR3-F1
#
_cell.length_a   1.000
_cell.length_b   1.000
_cell.length_c   1.000
_cell.angle_alpha   90.00
_cell.angle_beta   90.00
_cell.angle_gamma   90.00
#
_symmetry.space_group_name_H-M   'P 1'
#
loop_
_entity.id
_entity.type
_entity.pdbx_description
1 polymer ?
#
loop_
_entity_poly.entity_id
_entity_poly.type
_entity_poly.pdbx_seq_one_letter_code
_entity_poly.pdbx_strand_id
1 'polypeptide(L)'
;MENKAKKAMKKNLTRAIANKPSQGADFLPLEGGPARKLPEQKPTENTATVLYVGRIPHGFYEKEMEGYFGQFGTIKRLRIARNKKTGNSRHFGFIQFESPEVAKIVADTMHNYLLFEHLLQVYVIPPEHVHPKLWRGFNYRYKPVDMVQIQRGQHDKERTLEEHSKLVDNILKRDKNRRKKIEAAGIDYECPEMVGNLHPAPKKIKFED
;
A
#
# COMPACT_ATOMS: atom_id res chain seq x y z
N MET A 1 -11.72 -40.59 -26.61
CA MET A 1 -10.70 -41.18 -25.71
C MET A 1 -9.40 -40.57 -26.17
N GLU A 2 -8.60 -39.81 -25.45
CA GLU A 2 -8.39 -39.57 -24.01
C GLU A 2 -8.59 -38.06 -23.73
N ASN A 3 -8.24 -37.56 -22.55
CA ASN A 3 -8.35 -36.14 -22.13
C ASN A 3 -9.66 -35.67 -21.48
N LYS A 4 -10.38 -36.57 -20.79
CA LYS A 4 -11.36 -36.19 -19.74
C LYS A 4 -10.95 -36.56 -18.31
N ALA A 5 -9.77 -37.15 -18.11
CA ALA A 5 -9.36 -37.72 -16.82
C ALA A 5 -8.42 -36.86 -15.95
N LYS A 6 -7.90 -35.71 -16.43
CA LYS A 6 -6.94 -34.89 -15.67
C LYS A 6 -7.55 -33.72 -14.86
N LYS A 7 -8.89 -33.57 -14.85
CA LYS A 7 -9.60 -32.51 -14.09
C LYS A 7 -10.27 -33.02 -12.80
N ALA A 8 -10.23 -34.32 -12.55
CA ALA A 8 -10.90 -34.95 -11.40
C ALA A 8 -10.03 -35.07 -10.12
N MET A 9 -8.71 -34.82 -10.18
CA MET A 9 -7.82 -34.97 -9.01
C MET A 9 -7.50 -33.67 -8.24
N LYS A 10 -7.95 -32.50 -8.71
CA LYS A 10 -7.73 -31.21 -8.02
C LYS A 10 -8.91 -30.70 -7.17
N LYS A 11 -9.95 -31.51 -6.99
CA LYS A 11 -11.17 -31.13 -6.24
C LYS A 11 -11.27 -31.73 -4.83
N ASN A 12 -10.28 -32.49 -4.37
CA ASN A 12 -10.30 -33.21 -3.09
C ASN A 12 -9.21 -32.81 -2.08
N LEU A 13 -8.75 -31.54 -2.09
CA LEU A 13 -7.75 -31.05 -1.12
C LEU A 13 -8.20 -29.83 -0.29
N THR A 14 -9.48 -29.47 -0.32
CA THR A 14 -10.04 -28.35 0.47
C THR A 14 -11.21 -28.75 1.39
N ARG A 15 -11.38 -30.03 1.68
CA ARG A 15 -12.28 -30.52 2.74
C ARG A 15 -11.48 -31.05 3.93
N ALA A 16 -10.79 -30.15 4.62
CA ALA A 16 -10.26 -30.36 5.97
C ALA A 16 -10.13 -29.03 6.71
N ILE A 17 -11.12 -28.14 6.56
CA ILE A 17 -11.36 -27.06 7.50
C ILE A 17 -12.68 -27.39 8.15
N ALA A 18 -12.60 -28.19 9.20
CA ALA A 18 -13.74 -28.50 10.04
C ALA A 18 -14.15 -27.22 10.79
N ASN A 19 -15.37 -26.80 10.51
CA ASN A 19 -16.31 -26.02 11.32
C ASN A 19 -15.79 -25.57 12.69
N LYS A 20 -15.64 -24.25 12.88
CA LYS A 20 -15.94 -23.64 14.17
C LYS A 20 -17.30 -22.95 14.06
N PRO A 21 -18.31 -23.35 14.85
CA PRO A 21 -19.53 -22.56 14.95
C PRO A 21 -19.20 -21.25 15.66
N SER A 22 -19.51 -20.15 15.01
CA SER A 22 -19.60 -18.83 15.61
C SER A 22 -20.98 -18.69 16.25
N GLN A 23 -21.09 -18.91 17.56
CA GLN A 23 -22.14 -18.30 18.36
C GLN A 23 -21.53 -17.90 19.70
N GLY A 24 -21.86 -16.68 20.13
CA GLY A 24 -21.43 -16.14 21.41
C GLY A 24 -21.81 -17.10 22.53
N ALA A 25 -20.83 -17.45 23.34
CA ALA A 25 -21.05 -17.98 24.66
C ALA A 25 -20.54 -16.90 25.61
N ASP A 26 -21.52 -16.17 26.13
CA ASP A 26 -21.59 -15.63 27.48
C ASP A 26 -20.35 -15.89 28.34
N PHE A 27 -19.71 -14.78 28.68
CA PHE A 27 -18.78 -14.68 29.79
C PHE A 27 -19.48 -15.15 31.07
N LEU A 28 -19.07 -16.31 31.59
CA LEU A 28 -19.18 -16.65 33.00
C LEU A 28 -17.78 -17.00 33.52
N PRO A 29 -17.27 -16.30 34.55
CA PRO A 29 -15.97 -16.59 35.13
C PRO A 29 -16.07 -17.66 36.23
N LEU A 30 -14.91 -18.24 36.56
CA LEU A 30 -14.61 -19.07 37.74
C LEU A 30 -14.86 -20.58 37.60
N GLU A 31 -13.90 -21.31 37.04
CA GLU A 31 -13.30 -22.46 37.73
C GLU A 31 -12.02 -22.97 37.01
N GLY A 32 -10.87 -22.72 37.65
CA GLY A 32 -9.81 -23.71 37.91
C GLY A 32 -9.15 -24.54 36.80
N GLY A 33 -9.42 -24.32 35.50
CA GLY A 33 -8.75 -25.11 34.44
C GLY A 33 -7.24 -24.81 34.35
N PRO A 34 -6.37 -25.82 34.09
CA PRO A 34 -4.94 -25.57 33.92
C PRO A 34 -4.73 -24.63 32.74
N ALA A 35 -4.11 -23.48 33.01
CA ALA A 35 -3.87 -22.43 32.02
C ALA A 35 -3.20 -23.03 30.77
N ARG A 36 -3.74 -22.76 29.58
CA ARG A 36 -3.01 -23.00 28.33
C ARG A 36 -1.68 -22.28 28.43
N LYS A 37 -0.58 -23.04 28.45
CA LYS A 37 0.78 -22.48 28.35
C LYS A 37 0.86 -21.73 27.03
N LEU A 38 0.70 -20.41 27.08
CA LEU A 38 1.08 -19.53 26.00
C LEU A 38 2.57 -19.79 25.72
N PRO A 39 3.01 -19.89 24.46
CA PRO A 39 4.42 -20.01 24.17
C PRO A 39 5.13 -18.80 24.79
N GLU A 40 5.99 -19.05 25.78
CA GLU A 40 6.87 -18.02 26.34
C GLU A 40 7.69 -17.45 25.17
N GLN A 41 7.39 -16.21 24.79
CA GLN A 41 8.27 -15.45 23.93
C GLN A 41 9.51 -15.16 24.77
N LYS A 42 10.57 -15.95 24.57
CA LYS A 42 11.88 -15.62 25.09
C LYS A 42 12.17 -14.19 24.61
N PRO A 43 12.44 -13.21 25.50
CA PRO A 43 12.88 -11.91 25.04
C PRO A 43 14.16 -12.17 24.26
N THR A 44 14.16 -11.93 22.95
CA THR A 44 15.40 -11.90 22.18
C THR A 44 16.19 -10.72 22.70
N GLU A 45 17.05 -11.01 23.68
CA GLU A 45 17.96 -10.06 24.27
C GLU A 45 18.78 -9.42 23.14
N ASN A 46 18.78 -8.08 23.10
CA ASN A 46 19.73 -7.25 22.36
C ASN A 46 19.51 -7.06 20.83
N THR A 47 18.30 -6.73 20.37
CA THR A 47 18.06 -6.43 18.92
C THR A 47 17.59 -5.00 18.62
N ALA A 48 17.75 -4.04 19.53
CA ALA A 48 17.46 -2.63 19.24
C ALA A 48 18.61 -2.02 18.42
N THR A 49 18.57 -2.25 17.11
CA THR A 49 19.61 -1.79 16.17
C THR A 49 19.13 -0.68 15.23
N VAL A 50 17.83 -0.37 15.27
CA VAL A 50 17.22 0.60 14.35
C VAL A 50 17.09 1.96 15.02
N LEU A 51 17.70 2.96 14.41
CA LEU A 51 17.57 4.36 14.75
C LEU A 51 16.57 5.04 13.84
N TYR A 52 15.78 5.93 14.42
CA TYR A 52 15.10 6.98 13.70
C TYR A 52 16.01 8.20 13.60
N VAL A 53 16.03 8.84 12.45
CA VAL A 53 16.64 10.16 12.24
C VAL A 53 15.59 11.07 11.60
N GLY A 54 15.27 12.18 12.25
CA GLY A 54 14.29 13.17 11.81
C GLY A 54 14.91 14.56 11.67
N ARG A 55 14.15 15.47 11.05
CA ARG A 55 14.55 16.86 10.73
C ARG A 55 15.82 16.90 9.87
N ILE A 56 15.94 15.95 8.95
CA ILE A 56 17.10 15.81 8.07
C ILE A 56 17.12 16.98 7.07
N PRO A 57 18.24 17.71 6.93
CA PRO A 57 18.39 18.79 5.95
C PRO A 57 18.32 18.29 4.51
N HIS A 58 17.84 19.14 3.60
CA HIS A 58 17.79 18.80 2.17
C HIS A 58 19.22 18.63 1.61
N GLY A 59 19.49 17.49 0.97
CA GLY A 59 20.81 17.15 0.45
C GLY A 59 21.60 16.17 1.33
N PHE A 60 21.22 15.99 2.60
CA PHE A 60 21.79 14.96 3.46
C PHE A 60 21.02 13.65 3.29
N TYR A 61 21.30 12.96 2.17
CA TYR A 61 20.59 11.78 1.74
C TYR A 61 21.33 10.49 2.09
N GLU A 62 20.97 9.37 1.45
CA GLU A 62 21.46 8.06 1.83
C GLU A 62 22.99 7.94 1.71
N LYS A 63 23.60 8.54 0.68
CA LYS A 63 25.06 8.48 0.48
C LYS A 63 25.83 9.31 1.51
N GLU A 64 25.33 10.51 1.78
CA GLU A 64 25.94 11.45 2.72
C GLU A 64 25.78 10.93 4.15
N MET A 65 24.60 10.39 4.47
CA MET A 65 24.35 9.71 5.74
C MET A 65 25.22 8.46 5.91
N GLU A 66 25.38 7.64 4.88
CA GLU A 66 26.23 6.45 4.95
C GLU A 66 27.70 6.82 5.22
N GLY A 67 28.21 7.87 4.57
CA GLY A 67 29.57 8.37 4.81
C GLY A 67 29.78 8.99 6.19
N TYR A 68 28.79 9.74 6.70
CA TYR A 68 28.88 10.38 8.02
C TYR A 68 28.68 9.37 9.16
N PHE A 69 27.58 8.61 9.12
CA PHE A 69 27.27 7.65 10.17
C PHE A 69 28.17 6.41 10.15
N GLY A 70 28.82 6.12 9.01
CA GLY A 70 29.83 5.07 8.89
C GLY A 70 31.04 5.29 9.81
N GLN A 71 31.29 6.53 10.27
CA GLN A 71 32.37 6.84 11.20
C GLN A 71 32.12 6.27 12.61
N PHE A 72 30.86 6.10 13.01
CA PHE A 72 30.50 5.52 14.31
C PHE A 72 30.52 3.99 14.27
N GLY A 73 30.25 3.39 13.10
CA GLY A 73 30.30 1.95 12.91
C GLY A 73 29.64 1.48 11.63
N THR A 74 29.70 0.17 11.38
CA THR A 74 29.16 -0.46 10.18
C THR A 74 27.63 -0.37 10.12
N ILE A 75 27.12 0.19 9.01
CA ILE A 75 25.67 0.31 8.75
C ILE A 75 25.21 -0.92 7.96
N LYS A 76 24.21 -1.64 8.47
CA LYS A 76 23.58 -2.78 7.78
C LYS A 76 22.57 -2.33 6.73
N ARG A 77 21.70 -1.39 7.08
CA ARG A 77 20.64 -0.88 6.20
C ARG A 77 20.39 0.58 6.49
N LEU A 78 20.16 1.34 5.42
CA LEU A 78 19.81 2.75 5.51
C LEU A 78 18.64 3.03 4.57
N ARG A 79 17.67 3.82 5.05
CA ARG A 79 16.51 4.19 4.24
C ARG A 79 15.98 5.57 4.63
N ILE A 80 15.84 6.46 3.66
CA ILE A 80 15.11 7.72 3.83
C ILE A 80 13.67 7.56 3.36
N ALA A 81 12.73 8.12 4.13
CA ALA A 81 11.34 8.16 3.73
C ALA A 81 11.14 9.20 2.63
N ARG A 82 10.58 8.77 1.50
CA ARG A 82 10.30 9.62 0.33
C ARG A 82 8.81 9.59 -0.02
N ASN A 83 8.31 10.67 -0.61
CA ASN A 83 6.96 10.71 -1.16
C ASN A 83 6.88 9.79 -2.39
N LYS A 84 5.85 8.93 -2.44
CA LYS A 84 5.66 7.97 -3.55
C LYS A 84 5.33 8.64 -4.88
N LYS A 85 4.77 9.86 -4.87
CA LYS A 85 4.37 10.57 -6.08
C LYS A 85 5.46 11.48 -6.66
N THR A 86 6.18 12.19 -5.80
CA THR A 86 7.20 13.17 -6.22
C THR A 86 8.62 12.63 -6.08
N GLY A 87 8.85 11.65 -5.22
CA GLY A 87 10.20 11.15 -4.90
C GLY A 87 10.96 12.02 -3.89
N ASN A 88 10.41 13.18 -3.51
CA ASN A 88 11.02 14.09 -2.56
C ASN A 88 11.15 13.44 -1.19
N SER A 89 12.22 13.75 -0.47
CA SER A 89 12.40 13.32 0.91
C SER A 89 11.30 13.88 1.80
N ARG A 90 10.97 13.11 2.85
CA ARG A 90 10.10 13.56 3.94
C ARG A 90 10.91 14.07 5.13
N HIS A 91 12.22 14.26 4.96
CA HIS A 91 13.15 14.76 5.98
C HIS A 91 13.24 13.87 7.24
N PHE A 92 13.00 12.57 7.08
CA PHE A 92 13.27 11.56 8.10
C PHE A 92 13.66 10.23 7.46
N GLY A 93 14.38 9.41 8.20
CA GLY A 93 14.90 8.12 7.76
C GLY A 93 15.16 7.17 8.92
N PHE A 94 15.59 5.97 8.55
CA PHE A 94 15.91 4.89 9.46
C PHE A 94 17.28 4.34 9.13
N ILE A 95 18.08 4.11 10.16
CA ILE A 95 19.40 3.51 10.05
C ILE A 95 19.39 2.23 10.90
N GLN A 96 19.88 1.14 10.35
CA GLN A 96 20.15 -0.08 11.09
C GLN A 96 21.66 -0.26 11.16
N PHE A 97 22.24 -0.16 12.36
CA PHE A 97 23.64 -0.47 12.58
C PHE A 97 23.90 -1.97 12.63
N GLU A 98 25.16 -2.37 12.79
CA GLU A 98 25.51 -3.75 13.13
C GLU A 98 25.45 -4.00 14.62
N SER A 99 26.02 -3.09 15.42
CA SER A 99 26.08 -3.16 16.87
C SER A 99 24.97 -2.32 17.52
N PRO A 100 24.25 -2.84 18.53
CA PRO A 100 23.24 -2.09 19.28
C PRO A 100 23.86 -1.01 20.19
N GLU A 101 25.11 -1.18 20.63
CA GLU A 101 25.81 -0.20 21.46
C GLU A 101 26.11 1.08 20.68
N VAL A 102 26.60 0.93 19.44
CA VAL A 102 26.84 2.04 18.52
C VAL A 102 25.55 2.82 18.29
N ALA A 103 24.42 2.13 18.12
CA ALA A 103 23.13 2.80 17.93
C ALA A 103 22.76 3.69 19.12
N LYS A 104 22.96 3.23 20.36
CA LYS A 104 22.71 4.04 21.56
C LYS A 104 23.61 5.27 21.62
N ILE A 105 24.91 5.09 21.39
CA ILE A 105 25.89 6.20 21.39
C ILE A 105 25.50 7.25 20.33
N VAL A 106 25.13 6.81 19.12
CA VAL A 106 24.70 7.72 18.06
C VAL A 106 23.43 8.47 18.45
N ALA A 107 22.46 7.80 19.09
CA ALA A 107 21.25 8.47 19.56
C ALA A 107 21.57 9.57 20.58
N ASP A 108 22.40 9.27 21.58
CA ASP A 108 22.72 10.22 22.65
C ASP A 108 23.57 11.40 22.15
N THR A 109 24.51 11.14 21.24
CA THR A 109 25.44 12.16 20.71
C THR A 109 24.84 13.04 19.62
N MET A 110 23.96 12.48 18.77
CA MET A 110 23.41 13.19 17.61
C MET A 110 22.03 13.80 17.87
N HIS A 111 21.38 13.46 18.98
CA HIS A 111 20.12 14.09 19.34
C HIS A 111 20.33 15.58 19.64
N ASN A 112 19.55 16.43 18.97
CA ASN A 112 19.70 17.89 18.96
C ASN A 112 21.03 18.40 18.37
N TYR A 113 21.72 17.61 17.55
CA TYR A 113 22.87 18.11 16.81
C TYR A 113 22.42 19.11 15.73
N LEU A 114 23.05 20.29 15.71
CA LEU A 114 22.78 21.31 14.70
C LEU A 114 23.52 20.95 13.41
N LEU A 115 22.78 20.49 12.40
CA LEU A 115 23.30 20.21 11.06
C LEU A 115 22.67 21.17 10.06
N PHE A 116 23.50 22.04 9.48
CA PHE A 116 23.05 23.24 8.74
C PHE A 116 22.11 24.09 9.61
N GLU A 117 20.88 24.31 9.20
CA GLU A 117 19.86 25.09 9.92
C GLU A 117 18.89 24.20 10.73
N HIS A 118 19.15 22.89 10.80
CA HIS A 118 18.23 21.92 11.40
C HIS A 118 18.86 21.20 12.59
N LEU A 119 18.13 21.20 13.71
CA LEU A 119 18.43 20.33 14.85
C LEU A 119 17.92 18.93 14.56
N LEU A 120 18.84 17.98 14.41
CA LEU A 120 18.52 16.59 14.16
C LEU A 120 17.80 15.96 15.35
N GLN A 121 16.80 15.13 15.08
CA GLN A 121 16.13 14.33 16.10
C GLN A 121 16.49 12.86 15.89
N VAL A 122 17.27 12.28 16.80
CA VAL A 122 17.74 10.90 16.69
C VAL A 122 17.26 10.11 17.90
N TYR A 123 16.60 8.97 17.69
CA TYR A 123 16.18 8.09 18.78
C TYR A 123 16.28 6.61 18.40
N VAL A 124 16.57 5.76 19.39
CA VAL A 124 16.53 4.31 19.23
C VAL A 124 15.07 3.86 19.17
N ILE A 125 14.73 3.06 18.16
CA ILE A 125 13.39 2.47 18.03
C ILE A 125 13.40 1.09 18.67
N PRO A 126 12.50 0.80 19.63
CA PRO A 126 12.30 -0.55 20.11
C PRO A 126 11.90 -1.48 18.95
N PRO A 127 12.40 -2.73 18.90
CA PRO A 127 12.14 -3.64 17.78
C PRO A 127 10.65 -3.91 17.54
N GLU A 128 9.81 -3.83 18.58
CA GLU A 128 8.35 -3.97 18.49
C GLU A 128 7.68 -2.90 17.62
N HIS A 129 8.21 -1.68 17.61
CA HIS A 129 7.69 -0.56 16.84
C HIS A 129 8.26 -0.52 15.41
N VAL A 130 9.20 -1.41 15.09
CA VAL A 130 9.77 -1.52 13.74
C VAL A 130 8.81 -2.34 12.88
N HIS A 131 8.10 -1.66 11.98
CA HIS A 131 7.18 -2.33 11.08
C HIS A 131 7.92 -3.34 10.15
N PRO A 132 7.42 -4.57 9.95
CA PRO A 132 8.13 -5.61 9.17
C PRO A 132 8.49 -5.22 7.74
N LYS A 133 7.71 -4.32 7.12
CA LYS A 133 7.95 -3.81 5.75
C LYS A 133 8.87 -2.58 5.69
N LEU A 134 9.48 -2.16 6.81
CA LEU A 134 10.34 -0.98 6.87
C LEU A 134 11.47 -1.02 5.83
N TRP A 135 12.06 -2.18 5.60
CA TRP A 135 13.18 -2.34 4.67
C TRP A 135 12.75 -2.73 3.25
N ARG A 136 11.45 -2.78 2.94
CA ARG A 136 10.99 -3.12 1.60
C ARG A 136 11.38 -2.01 0.61
N GLY A 137 12.22 -2.37 -0.37
CA GLY A 137 12.67 -1.46 -1.42
C GLY A 137 13.74 -0.46 -0.97
N PHE A 138 14.50 -0.75 0.10
CA PHE A 138 15.56 0.16 0.56
C PHE A 138 16.68 0.35 -0.48
N ASN A 139 17.00 -0.68 -1.26
CA ASN A 139 17.97 -0.62 -2.38
C ASN A 139 17.37 -0.07 -3.70
N TYR A 140 16.10 0.35 -3.72
CA TYR A 140 15.47 0.81 -4.95
C TYR A 140 15.62 2.32 -5.12
N ARG A 141 16.25 2.74 -6.23
CA ARG A 141 16.27 4.15 -6.62
C ARG A 141 14.91 4.55 -7.17
N TYR A 142 14.31 5.60 -6.59
CA TYR A 142 13.04 6.14 -7.06
C TYR A 142 13.10 6.48 -8.55
N LYS A 143 12.13 5.96 -9.31
CA LYS A 143 11.87 6.33 -10.70
C LYS A 143 10.53 7.08 -10.74
N PRO A 144 10.49 8.34 -11.21
CA PRO A 144 9.23 9.06 -11.31
C PRO A 144 8.29 8.34 -12.26
N VAL A 145 7.04 8.18 -11.84
CA VAL A 145 6.00 7.57 -12.66
C VAL A 145 5.38 8.65 -13.53
N ASP A 146 5.39 8.47 -14.85
CA ASP A 146 4.70 9.36 -15.78
C ASP A 146 3.18 9.14 -15.70
N MET A 147 2.53 9.88 -14.81
CA MET A 147 1.10 9.82 -14.61
C MET A 147 0.32 10.23 -15.86
N VAL A 148 0.86 11.13 -16.69
CA VAL A 148 0.19 11.63 -17.89
C VAL A 148 0.13 10.51 -18.93
N GLN A 149 1.23 9.79 -19.15
CA GLN A 149 1.24 8.65 -20.05
C GLN A 149 0.31 7.53 -19.57
N ILE A 150 0.33 7.21 -18.27
CA ILE A 150 -0.56 6.17 -17.71
C ILE A 150 -2.04 6.57 -17.86
N GLN A 151 -2.39 7.81 -17.52
CA GLN A 151 -3.75 8.32 -17.66
C GLN A 151 -4.19 8.36 -19.11
N ARG A 152 -3.32 8.79 -20.04
CA ARG A 152 -3.59 8.74 -21.49
C ARG A 152 -3.86 7.31 -21.93
N GLY A 153 -3.01 6.35 -21.57
CA GLY A 153 -3.22 4.94 -21.89
C GLY A 153 -4.54 4.39 -21.34
N GLN A 154 -4.92 4.76 -20.12
CA GLN A 154 -6.20 4.34 -19.52
C GLN A 154 -7.41 4.99 -20.21
N HIS A 155 -7.32 6.28 -20.51
CA HIS A 155 -8.40 7.02 -21.17
C HIS A 155 -8.60 6.55 -22.62
N ASP A 156 -7.50 6.33 -23.32
CA ASP A 156 -7.47 5.94 -24.73
C ASP A 156 -7.80 4.45 -24.94
N LYS A 157 -7.68 3.63 -23.90
CA LYS A 157 -8.02 2.20 -23.94
C LYS A 157 -9.43 1.99 -24.51
N GLU A 158 -9.52 1.17 -25.55
CA GLU A 158 -10.80 0.80 -26.18
C GLU A 158 -11.71 0.07 -25.18
N ARG A 159 -13.02 0.28 -25.30
CA ARG A 159 -14.01 -0.36 -24.43
C ARG A 159 -14.25 -1.79 -24.91
N THR A 160 -14.33 -2.72 -23.97
CA THR A 160 -14.81 -4.08 -24.26
C THR A 160 -16.33 -4.10 -24.49
N LEU A 161 -16.85 -5.17 -25.09
CA LEU A 161 -18.29 -5.34 -25.32
C LEU A 161 -19.10 -5.29 -24.02
N GLU A 162 -18.61 -5.93 -22.95
CA GLU A 162 -19.26 -5.94 -21.64
C GLU A 162 -19.25 -4.56 -20.97
N GLU A 163 -18.17 -3.80 -21.13
CA GLU A 163 -18.10 -2.43 -20.63
C GLU A 163 -19.02 -1.51 -21.43
N HIS A 164 -19.20 -1.76 -22.73
CA HIS A 164 -20.13 -1.03 -23.59
C HIS A 164 -21.59 -1.31 -23.22
N SER A 165 -21.97 -2.57 -23.01
CA SER A 165 -23.34 -2.91 -22.59
C SER A 165 -23.70 -2.26 -21.25
N LYS A 166 -22.80 -2.35 -20.26
CA LYS A 166 -22.96 -1.66 -18.97
C LYS A 166 -23.08 -0.14 -19.12
N LEU A 167 -22.39 0.45 -20.09
CA LEU A 167 -22.50 1.88 -20.37
C LEU A 167 -23.87 2.23 -20.94
N VAL A 168 -24.39 1.44 -21.88
CA VAL A 168 -25.74 1.60 -22.44
C VAL A 168 -26.80 1.45 -21.35
N ASP A 169 -26.71 0.43 -20.50
CA ASP A 169 -27.63 0.23 -19.37
C ASP A 169 -27.64 1.43 -18.42
N ASN A 170 -26.46 2.00 -18.13
CA ASN A 170 -26.33 3.19 -17.30
C ASN A 170 -26.94 4.44 -17.97
N ILE A 171 -26.85 4.56 -19.29
CA ILE A 171 -27.51 5.64 -20.04
C ILE A 171 -29.02 5.51 -19.93
N LEU A 172 -29.57 4.33 -20.18
CA LEU A 172 -31.02 4.05 -20.09
C LEU A 172 -31.55 4.30 -18.67
N LYS A 173 -30.79 3.90 -17.64
CA LYS A 173 -31.14 4.16 -16.24
C LYS A 173 -31.17 5.65 -15.91
N ARG A 174 -30.16 6.42 -16.36
CA ARG A 174 -30.14 7.88 -16.19
C ARG A 174 -31.29 8.55 -16.93
N ASP A 175 -31.61 8.06 -18.13
CA ASP A 175 -32.70 8.56 -18.95
C ASP A 175 -34.06 8.38 -18.25
N LYS A 176 -34.35 7.17 -17.77
CA LYS A 176 -35.57 6.87 -16.99
C LYS A 176 -35.70 7.76 -15.75
N ASN A 177 -34.60 7.98 -15.02
CA ASN A 177 -34.60 8.85 -13.86
C ASN A 177 -34.83 10.32 -14.24
N ARG A 178 -34.33 10.77 -15.39
CA ARG A 178 -34.56 12.12 -15.90
C ARG A 178 -36.02 12.31 -16.28
N ARG A 179 -36.62 11.36 -17.01
CA ARG A 179 -38.05 11.39 -17.40
C ARG A 179 -38.96 11.51 -16.17
N LYS A 180 -38.73 10.69 -15.13
CA LYS A 180 -39.46 10.77 -13.86
C LYS A 180 -39.35 12.14 -13.18
N LYS A 181 -38.20 12.81 -13.27
CA LYS A 181 -38.00 14.15 -12.70
C LYS A 181 -38.76 15.23 -13.47
N ILE A 182 -38.80 15.11 -14.79
CA ILE A 182 -39.54 16.04 -15.67
C ILE A 182 -41.05 15.88 -15.41
N GLU A 183 -41.54 14.64 -15.34
CA GLU A 183 -42.92 14.30 -14.99
C GLU A 183 -43.29 14.83 -13.59
N ALA A 184 -42.43 14.61 -12.59
CA ALA A 184 -42.65 15.12 -11.23
C ALA A 184 -42.63 16.65 -11.14
N ALA A 185 -41.93 17.33 -12.06
CA ALA A 185 -41.93 18.78 -12.17
C ALA A 185 -43.16 19.32 -12.92
N GLY A 186 -44.02 18.45 -13.44
CA GLY A 186 -45.24 18.83 -14.18
C GLY A 186 -44.95 19.45 -15.54
N ILE A 187 -43.76 19.20 -16.11
CA ILE A 187 -43.36 19.74 -17.41
C ILE A 187 -43.83 18.77 -18.49
N ASP A 188 -44.69 19.26 -19.38
CA ASP A 188 -45.16 18.49 -20.54
C ASP A 188 -44.09 18.50 -21.64
N TYR A 189 -43.19 17.50 -21.58
CA TYR A 189 -42.09 17.35 -22.52
C TYR A 189 -41.91 15.89 -22.94
N GLU A 190 -42.16 15.63 -24.22
CA GLU A 190 -41.98 14.32 -24.83
C GLU A 190 -40.49 14.07 -25.12
N CYS A 191 -39.84 13.28 -24.26
CA CYS A 191 -38.42 12.95 -24.42
C CYS A 191 -38.22 11.98 -25.59
N PRO A 192 -37.42 12.33 -26.61
CA PRO A 192 -37.09 11.42 -27.70
C PRO A 192 -36.43 10.13 -27.22
N GLU A 193 -36.59 9.05 -27.98
CA GLU A 193 -35.92 7.78 -27.69
C GLU A 193 -34.40 7.91 -27.87
N MET A 194 -33.65 7.38 -26.90
CA MET A 194 -32.20 7.29 -27.00
C MET A 194 -31.83 6.19 -28.00
N VAL A 195 -31.52 6.58 -29.24
CA VAL A 195 -31.00 5.67 -30.26
C VAL A 195 -29.51 5.41 -29.97
N GLY A 196 -29.24 4.39 -29.15
CA GLY A 196 -27.88 3.96 -28.84
C GLY A 196 -27.41 2.86 -29.78
N ASN A 197 -26.27 3.06 -30.45
CA ASN A 197 -25.61 1.99 -31.19
C ASN A 197 -25.16 0.87 -30.22
N LEU A 198 -25.67 -0.35 -30.44
CA LEU A 198 -25.33 -1.55 -29.65
C LEU A 198 -23.87 -1.98 -29.84
N HIS A 199 -23.23 -1.53 -30.92
CA HIS A 199 -21.83 -1.81 -31.20
C HIS A 199 -20.88 -0.82 -30.50
N PRO A 200 -19.76 -1.29 -29.92
CA PRO A 200 -18.76 -0.42 -29.34
C PRO A 200 -18.13 0.43 -30.44
N ALA A 201 -18.32 1.75 -30.38
CA ALA A 201 -17.62 2.67 -31.26
C ALA A 201 -16.18 2.92 -30.74
N PRO A 202 -15.18 3.06 -31.62
CA PRO A 202 -13.84 3.43 -31.21
C PRO A 202 -13.85 4.82 -30.57
N LYS A 203 -13.06 5.00 -29.50
CA LYS A 203 -12.99 6.29 -28.78
C LYS A 203 -12.34 7.40 -29.60
N LYS A 204 -11.49 7.05 -30.57
CA LYS A 204 -10.79 7.98 -31.45
C LYS A 204 -11.08 7.64 -32.90
N ILE A 205 -11.30 8.67 -33.70
CA ILE A 205 -11.35 8.56 -35.16
C ILE A 205 -9.90 8.38 -35.62
N LYS A 206 -9.61 7.27 -36.30
CA LYS A 206 -8.32 7.04 -36.95
C LYS A 206 -8.47 7.53 -38.39
N PHE A 207 -7.68 8.52 -38.78
CA PHE A 207 -7.54 8.91 -40.18
C PHE A 207 -6.52 7.98 -40.81
N GLU A 208 -6.80 7.49 -42.02
CA GLU A 208 -5.80 6.78 -42.83
C GLU A 208 -4.85 7.84 -43.40
N ASP A 209 -3.53 7.59 -43.28
CA ASP A 209 -2.47 8.47 -43.78
C ASP A 209 -2.41 8.49 -45.32
#